data_AF-S3K1Q0-F1
#
_entry.id   AF-S3K1Q0-F1
#
_cell.length_a   1.000
_cell.length_b   1.000
_cell.length_c   1.000
_cell.angle_alpha   90.00
_cell.angle_beta   90.00
_cell.angle_gamma   90.00
#
_symmetry.space_group_name_H-M   'P 1'
#
loop_
_entity.id
_entity.type
_entity.pdbx_description
1 polymer ?
#
loop_
_entity_poly.entity_id
_entity_poly.type
_entity_poly.pdbx_seq_one_letter_code
_entity_poly.pdbx_strand_id
1 'polypeptide(L)'
;MFSIIAAVFVYVCLSVIFGQEGIWAYNQLQKQKIALTVGVERLQDLNSRLLTESTALQKDRDVIASYAKKMGFIYPGEHLVKINGIPEPPPAVYDPGTKLLRPDIVFIPEWLAKSIAFLAFVFYNLVFSILSVIRYHDPAKV
;
A
#
# COMPACT_ATOMS: atom_id res chain seq x y z
N MET A 1 -30.94 5.49 -31.26
CA MET A 1 -30.04 4.36 -30.93
C MET A 1 -28.64 4.81 -30.49
N PHE A 2 -27.96 5.71 -31.21
CA PHE A 2 -26.59 6.14 -30.88
C PHE A 2 -26.39 6.67 -29.45
N SER A 3 -27.37 7.39 -28.89
CA SER A 3 -27.32 7.90 -27.50
C SER A 3 -27.18 6.79 -26.45
N ILE A 4 -27.93 5.69 -26.61
CA ILE A 4 -27.95 4.58 -25.66
C ILE A 4 -26.60 3.85 -25.70
N ILE A 5 -26.07 3.62 -26.90
CA ILE A 5 -24.77 2.98 -27.10
C ILE A 5 -23.65 3.81 -26.45
N ALA A 6 -23.67 5.14 -26.64
CA ALA A 6 -22.69 6.03 -26.04
C ALA A 6 -22.77 6.01 -24.51
N ALA A 7 -23.97 6.02 -23.92
CA ALA A 7 -24.15 5.98 -22.47
C ALA A 7 -23.69 4.65 -21.85
N VAL A 8 -24.04 3.51 -22.49
CA VAL A 8 -23.60 2.19 -22.05
C VAL A 8 -22.08 2.05 -22.17
N PHE A 9 -21.48 2.57 -23.25
CA PHE A 9 -20.04 2.54 -23.43
C PHE A 9 -19.30 3.31 -22.33
N VAL A 10 -19.75 4.54 -22.02
CA VAL A 10 -19.19 5.34 -20.93
C VAL A 10 -19.34 4.62 -19.58
N TYR A 11 -20.51 4.02 -19.31
CA TYR A 11 -20.74 3.24 -18.10
C TYR A 11 -19.76 2.07 -17.96
N VAL A 12 -19.59 1.26 -19.01
CA VAL A 12 -18.69 0.10 -19.00
C VAL A 12 -17.24 0.54 -18.82
N CYS A 13 -16.78 1.56 -19.55
CA CYS A 13 -15.42 2.08 -19.38
C CYS A 13 -15.17 2.58 -17.95
N LEU A 14 -16.11 3.33 -17.38
CA LEU A 14 -15.96 3.83 -16.01
C LEU A 14 -15.95 2.69 -14.98
N SER A 15 -16.81 1.69 -15.16
CA SER A 15 -16.90 0.52 -14.29
C SER A 15 -15.65 -0.35 -14.36
N VAL A 16 -15.08 -0.57 -15.55
CA VAL A 16 -13.87 -1.38 -15.72
C VAL A 16 -12.63 -0.71 -15.12
N ILE A 17 -12.53 0.63 -15.20
CA ILE A 17 -11.36 1.34 -14.70
C ILE A 17 -11.47 1.59 -13.18
N PHE A 18 -12.64 2.02 -12.71
CA PHE A 18 -12.85 2.53 -11.35
C PHE A 18 -13.84 1.73 -10.49
N GLY A 19 -14.44 0.67 -11.03
CA GLY A 19 -15.36 -0.19 -10.29
C GLY A 19 -14.66 -1.00 -9.20
N GLN A 20 -15.47 -1.75 -8.45
CA GLN A 20 -15.02 -2.58 -7.33
C GLN A 20 -13.99 -3.64 -7.75
N GLU A 21 -14.14 -4.21 -8.95
CA GLU A 21 -13.19 -5.14 -9.56
C GLU A 21 -12.28 -4.46 -10.61
N GLY A 22 -12.26 -3.14 -10.61
CA GLY A 22 -11.52 -2.36 -11.59
C GLY A 22 -10.00 -2.38 -11.36
N ILE A 23 -9.28 -1.91 -12.37
CA ILE A 23 -7.82 -1.84 -12.39
C ILE A 23 -7.29 -1.01 -11.20
N TRP A 24 -8.01 0.03 -10.79
CA TRP A 24 -7.60 0.89 -9.68
C TRP A 24 -7.63 0.17 -8.32
N ALA A 25 -8.73 -0.53 -8.01
CA ALA A 25 -8.86 -1.32 -6.79
C ALA A 25 -7.81 -2.46 -6.75
N TYR A 26 -7.56 -3.10 -7.89
CA TYR A 26 -6.54 -4.13 -8.02
C TYR A 26 -5.13 -3.60 -7.74
N ASN A 27 -4.78 -2.44 -8.29
CA ASN A 27 -3.48 -1.81 -8.05
C ASN A 27 -3.28 -1.42 -6.58
N GLN A 28 -4.34 -0.96 -5.90
CA GLN A 28 -4.28 -0.68 -4.47
C GLN A 28 -4.02 -1.96 -3.66
N LEU A 29 -4.69 -3.06 -4.01
CA LEU A 29 -4.48 -4.36 -3.37
C LEU A 29 -3.06 -4.90 -3.62
N GLN A 30 -2.54 -4.79 -4.84
CA GLN A 30 -1.17 -5.21 -5.17
C GLN A 30 -0.12 -4.44 -4.38
N LYS A 31 -0.25 -3.11 -4.27
CA LYS A 31 0.65 -2.29 -3.45
C LYS A 31 0.64 -2.71 -1.98
N GLN A 32 -0.55 -2.99 -1.43
CA GLN A 32 -0.68 -3.50 -0.06
C GLN A 32 -0.01 -4.86 0.12
N LYS A 33 -0.19 -5.77 -0.86
CA LYS A 33 0.46 -7.10 -0.84
C LYS A 33 1.98 -6.97 -0.80
N ILE A 34 2.56 -6.12 -1.65
CA ILE A 34 4.01 -5.89 -1.71
C ILE A 34 4.53 -5.36 -0.37
N ALA A 35 3.88 -4.34 0.20
CA ALA A 35 4.29 -3.77 1.48
C ALA A 35 4.25 -4.81 2.62
N LEU A 36 3.21 -5.65 2.63
CA LEU A 36 3.08 -6.72 3.62
C LEU A 36 4.16 -7.79 3.45
N THR A 37 4.44 -8.23 2.21
CA THR A 37 5.50 -9.21 1.93
C THR A 37 6.86 -8.71 2.39
N VAL A 38 7.21 -7.45 2.11
CA VAL A 38 8.46 -6.85 2.57
C VAL A 38 8.54 -6.80 4.10
N GLY A 39 7.43 -6.48 4.78
CA GLY A 39 7.36 -6.50 6.24
C GLY A 39 7.59 -7.89 6.82
N VAL A 40 6.95 -8.91 6.25
CA VAL A 40 7.11 -10.31 6.66
C VAL A 40 8.54 -10.82 6.42
N GLU A 41 9.15 -10.48 5.29
CA GLU A 41 10.52 -10.87 4.97
C GLU A 41 11.53 -10.30 5.99
N ARG A 42 11.37 -9.03 6.39
CA ARG A 42 12.19 -8.43 7.45
C ARG A 42 12.01 -9.12 8.80
N LEU A 43 10.78 -9.46 9.17
CA LEU A 43 10.49 -10.21 10.39
C LEU A 43 11.13 -11.59 10.38
N GLN A 44 11.12 -12.28 9.23
CA GLN A 44 11.73 -13.58 9.07
C GLN A 44 13.26 -13.51 9.17
N ASP A 45 13.90 -12.50 8.57
CA ASP A 45 15.34 -12.27 8.70
C ASP A 45 15.74 -11.91 10.14
N LEU A 46 14.97 -11.06 10.83
CA LEU A 46 15.21 -10.77 12.25
C LEU A 46 15.09 -12.03 13.11
N ASN A 47 14.08 -12.85 12.87
CA ASN A 47 13.88 -14.09 13.62
C ASN A 47 15.02 -15.10 13.38
N SER A 48 15.50 -15.23 12.15
CA SER A 48 16.61 -16.15 11.83
C SER A 48 17.92 -15.72 12.50
N ARG A 49 18.19 -14.40 12.55
CA ARG A 49 19.34 -13.82 13.27
C ARG A 49 19.24 -14.07 14.77
N LEU A 50 18.08 -13.77 15.37
CA LEU A 50 17.85 -13.97 16.80
C LEU A 50 17.95 -15.45 17.21
N LEU A 51 17.44 -16.36 16.39
CA LEU A 51 17.59 -17.80 16.63
C LEU A 51 19.06 -18.23 16.58
N THR A 52 19.82 -17.69 15.63
CA THR A 52 21.26 -17.98 15.51
C THR A 52 22.03 -17.43 16.71
N GLU A 53 21.76 -16.18 17.10
CA GLU A 53 22.34 -15.56 18.30
C GLU A 53 22.00 -16.34 19.58
N SER A 54 20.74 -16.73 19.74
CA SER A 54 20.28 -17.54 20.87
C SER A 54 20.98 -18.91 20.91
N THR A 55 21.13 -19.55 19.76
CA THR A 55 21.80 -20.86 19.67
C THR A 55 23.29 -20.74 20.01
N ALA A 56 23.95 -19.68 19.53
CA ALA A 56 25.35 -19.40 19.86
C ALA A 56 25.54 -19.13 21.36
N LEU A 57 24.64 -18.33 21.96
CA LEU A 57 24.62 -18.06 23.40
C LEU A 57 24.39 -19.32 24.24
N GLN A 58 23.59 -20.29 23.77
CA GLN A 58 23.33 -21.53 24.51
C GLN A 58 24.47 -22.55 24.40
N LYS A 59 25.22 -22.54 23.29
CA LYS A 59 26.16 -23.62 22.98
C LYS A 59 27.62 -23.29 23.34
N ASP A 60 27.99 -22.01 23.35
CA ASP A 60 29.39 -21.60 23.47
C ASP A 60 29.61 -20.61 24.63
N ARG A 61 30.44 -21.02 25.58
CA ARG A 61 30.79 -20.23 26.77
C ARG A 61 31.64 -19.00 26.42
N ASP A 62 32.44 -19.06 25.36
CA ASP A 62 33.26 -17.94 24.89
C ASP A 62 32.38 -16.86 24.25
N VAL A 63 31.29 -17.27 23.59
CA VAL A 63 30.26 -16.35 23.08
C VAL A 63 29.56 -15.63 24.23
N ILE A 64 29.18 -16.36 25.30
CA ILE A 64 28.60 -15.74 26.52
C ILE A 64 29.57 -14.73 27.13
N ALA A 65 30.86 -15.09 27.26
CA ALA A 65 31.87 -14.19 27.81
C ALA A 65 32.04 -12.91 26.97
N SER A 66 31.96 -13.03 25.63
CA SER A 66 32.03 -11.87 24.73
C SER A 66 30.81 -10.95 24.85
N TYR A 67 29.61 -11.52 25.00
CA TYR A 67 28.37 -10.76 25.22
C TYR A 67 28.36 -10.09 26.60
N ALA A 68 28.81 -10.79 27.64
CA ALA A 68 28.97 -10.25 28.98
C ALA A 68 29.94 -9.05 28.99
N LYS A 69 31.07 -9.16 28.28
CA LYS A 69 32.02 -8.04 28.10
C LYS A 69 31.41 -6.84 27.38
N LYS A 70 30.56 -7.06 26.36
CA LYS A 70 29.81 -5.97 25.69
C LYS A 70 28.84 -5.27 26.65
N MET A 71 28.29 -5.97 27.64
CA MET A 71 27.44 -5.42 28.69
C MET A 71 28.24 -4.80 29.86
N GLY A 72 29.57 -4.84 29.81
CA GLY A 72 30.45 -4.27 30.85
C GLY A 72 30.81 -5.25 31.98
N PHE A 73 30.43 -6.53 31.88
CA PHE A 73 30.84 -7.56 32.83
C PHE A 73 32.24 -8.10 32.51
N ILE A 74 33.06 -8.27 33.53
CA ILE A 74 34.45 -8.74 33.45
C ILE A 74 34.71 -9.89 34.42
N TYR A 75 35.63 -10.78 34.06
CA TYR A 75 36.10 -11.81 34.98
C TYR A 75 36.97 -11.18 36.08
N PRO A 76 36.99 -11.77 37.29
CA PRO A 76 37.86 -11.30 38.37
C PRO A 76 39.33 -11.36 37.93
N GLY A 77 39.99 -10.20 37.89
CA GLY A 77 41.39 -10.04 37.43
C GLY A 77 41.55 -9.46 36.02
N GLU A 78 40.47 -9.27 35.26
CA GLU A 78 40.50 -8.52 33.99
C GLU A 78 40.22 -7.02 34.23
N HIS A 79 40.94 -6.13 33.55
CA HIS A 79 40.72 -4.69 33.62
C HIS A 79 40.01 -4.19 32.35
N LEU A 80 38.87 -3.52 32.52
CA LEU A 80 38.12 -2.91 31.42
C LEU A 80 38.72 -1.54 31.09
N VAL A 81 39.34 -1.41 29.91
CA VAL A 81 39.92 -0.14 29.45
C VAL A 81 38.84 0.65 28.72
N LYS A 82 38.28 1.67 29.39
CA LYS A 82 37.33 2.60 28.77
C LYS A 82 38.10 3.66 28.01
N ILE A 83 38.03 3.64 26.68
CA ILE A 83 38.68 4.66 25.83
C ILE A 83 37.83 5.92 25.90
N ASN A 84 38.31 6.94 26.60
CA ASN A 84 37.65 8.25 26.69
C ASN A 84 37.54 8.87 25.29
N GLY A 85 36.32 9.22 24.88
CA GLY A 85 36.02 9.83 23.58
C GLY A 85 35.36 8.91 22.55
N ILE A 86 35.26 7.60 22.82
CA ILE A 86 34.47 6.66 22.01
C ILE A 86 33.13 6.42 22.71
N PRO A 87 31.99 6.82 22.12
CA PRO A 87 30.68 6.54 22.71
C PRO A 87 30.45 5.02 22.76
N GLU A 88 29.89 4.54 23.88
CA GLU A 88 29.49 3.14 24.00
C GLU A 88 28.46 2.79 22.90
N PRO A 89 28.56 1.60 22.28
CA PRO A 89 27.54 1.14 21.35
C PRO A 89 26.17 1.16 22.04
N PRO A 90 25.15 1.79 21.45
CA PRO A 90 23.83 1.79 22.03
C PRO A 90 23.30 0.35 22.19
N PRO A 91 22.48 0.08 23.21
CA PRO A 91 21.88 -1.24 23.40
C PRO A 91 21.10 -1.64 22.15
N ALA A 92 21.24 -2.91 21.73
CA ALA A 92 20.50 -3.45 20.59
C ALA A 92 19.00 -3.48 20.91
N VAL A 93 18.26 -2.46 20.46
CA VAL A 93 16.80 -2.43 20.56
C VAL A 93 16.25 -3.10 19.31
N TYR A 94 15.76 -4.33 19.45
CA TYR A 94 15.06 -5.03 18.39
C TYR A 94 13.62 -4.49 18.30
N ASP A 95 13.28 -3.84 17.19
CA ASP A 95 11.91 -3.38 16.90
C ASP A 95 11.14 -4.49 16.15
N PRO A 96 10.08 -5.07 16.73
CA PRO A 96 9.24 -6.05 16.03
C PRO A 96 8.41 -5.43 14.89
N GLY A 97 8.47 -4.11 14.72
CA GLY A 97 7.70 -3.35 13.77
C GLY A 97 6.25 -3.13 14.21
N THR A 98 5.53 -2.31 13.44
CA THR A 98 4.12 -1.98 13.70
C THR A 98 3.17 -2.93 12.98
N LYS A 99 2.08 -3.33 13.64
CA LYS A 99 1.00 -4.08 12.99
C LYS A 99 0.38 -3.23 11.88
N LEU A 100 0.48 -3.70 10.64
CA LEU A 100 -0.20 -3.09 9.51
C LEU A 100 -1.67 -3.52 9.53
N LEU A 101 -2.57 -2.58 9.83
CA LEU A 101 -4.01 -2.77 9.62
C LEU A 101 -4.29 -2.68 8.11
N ARG A 102 -5.15 -3.57 7.59
CA ARG A 102 -5.61 -3.51 6.20
C ARG A 102 -6.45 -2.25 6.02
N PRO A 103 -5.99 -1.25 5.25
CA PRO A 103 -6.83 -0.10 4.98
C PRO A 103 -7.91 -0.47 3.97
N ASP A 104 -9.09 0.11 4.12
CA ASP A 104 -10.22 -0.14 3.24
C ASP A 104 -9.84 0.20 1.79
N ILE A 105 -10.22 -0.70 0.87
CA ILE A 105 -10.02 -0.49 -0.55
C ILE A 105 -11.04 0.56 -0.97
N VAL A 106 -10.55 1.69 -1.46
CA VAL A 106 -11.43 2.72 -2.00
C VAL A 106 -11.81 2.24 -3.40
N PHE A 107 -13.09 2.34 -3.75
CA PHE A 107 -13.58 2.09 -5.10
C PHE A 107 -14.75 3.02 -5.36
N ILE A 108 -15.07 3.28 -6.63
CA ILE A 108 -16.27 4.05 -6.95
C ILE A 108 -17.50 3.15 -6.74
N PRO A 109 -18.41 3.49 -5.82
CA PRO A 109 -19.60 2.70 -5.59
C PRO A 109 -20.50 2.71 -6.83
N GLU A 110 -21.16 1.58 -7.08
CA GLU A 110 -21.91 1.34 -8.33
C GLU A 110 -23.02 2.38 -8.58
N TRP A 111 -23.62 2.92 -7.51
CA TRP A 111 -24.60 3.99 -7.60
C TRP A 111 -24.02 5.29 -8.19
N LEU A 112 -22.75 5.60 -7.90
CA LEU A 112 -22.06 6.76 -8.45
C LEU A 112 -21.71 6.55 -9.94
N ALA A 113 -21.31 5.33 -10.31
CA ALA A 113 -21.09 4.99 -11.72
C ALA A 113 -22.39 5.09 -12.53
N LYS A 114 -23.51 4.61 -11.96
CA LYS A 114 -24.85 4.73 -12.54
C LYS A 114 -25.30 6.20 -12.66
N SER A 115 -25.04 7.04 -11.65
CA SER A 115 -25.42 8.44 -11.70
C SER A 115 -24.64 9.22 -12.76
N ILE A 116 -23.34 8.96 -12.91
CA ILE A 116 -22.51 9.56 -13.96
C ILE A 116 -22.99 9.13 -15.35
N ALA A 117 -23.29 7.85 -15.54
CA ALA A 117 -23.82 7.35 -16.81
C ALA A 117 -25.18 7.95 -17.16
N PHE A 118 -26.07 8.10 -16.17
CA PHE A 118 -27.35 8.75 -16.34
C PHE A 118 -27.20 10.24 -16.70
N LEU A 119 -26.29 10.94 -16.04
CA LEU A 119 -25.99 12.35 -16.33
C LEU A 119 -25.47 12.53 -17.76
N ALA A 120 -24.56 11.66 -18.21
CA ALA A 120 -24.03 11.67 -19.57
C ALA A 120 -25.15 11.43 -20.61
N PHE A 121 -26.09 10.52 -20.32
CA PHE A 121 -27.26 10.28 -21.17
C PHE A 121 -28.17 11.50 -21.28
N VAL A 122 -28.50 12.15 -20.16
CA VAL A 122 -29.33 13.36 -20.14
C VAL A 122 -28.64 14.50 -20.89
N PHE A 123 -27.34 14.70 -20.66
CA PHE A 123 -26.56 15.75 -21.32
C PHE A 123 -26.52 15.56 -22.84
N TYR A 124 -26.29 14.32 -23.32
CA TYR A 124 -26.31 14.03 -24.75
C TYR A 124 -27.67 14.34 -25.38
N ASN A 125 -28.78 13.94 -24.75
CA ASN A 125 -30.12 14.20 -25.26
C ASN A 125 -30.44 15.70 -25.27
N LEU A 126 -29.99 16.45 -24.26
CA LEU A 126 -30.18 17.89 -24.17
C LEU A 126 -29.44 18.61 -25.31
N VAL A 127 -28.18 18.27 -25.56
CA VAL A 127 -27.39 18.83 -26.67
C VAL A 127 -28.02 18.47 -28.02
N PHE A 128 -28.46 17.22 -28.20
CA PHE A 128 -29.14 16.80 -29.43
C PHE A 128 -30.45 17.56 -29.66
N SER A 129 -31.24 17.76 -28.61
CA SER A 129 -32.49 18.53 -28.69
C SER A 129 -32.23 19.98 -29.08
N ILE A 130 -31.23 20.64 -28.48
CA ILE A 130 -30.86 22.02 -28.83
C ILE A 130 -30.42 22.10 -30.30
N LEU A 131 -29.57 21.18 -30.76
CA LEU A 131 -29.14 21.13 -32.16
C LEU A 131 -30.32 20.87 -33.12
N SER A 132 -31.29 20.04 -32.74
CA SER A 132 -32.49 19.82 -33.55
C SER A 132 -33.37 21.05 -33.65
N VAL A 133 -33.51 21.82 -32.56
CA VAL A 133 -34.30 23.05 -32.54
C VAL A 133 -33.62 24.13 -33.37
N ILE A 134 -32.29 24.26 -33.26
CA ILE A 134 -31.51 25.19 -34.09
C ILE A 134 -31.64 24.82 -35.58
N ARG A 135 -31.56 23.53 -35.94
CA ARG A 135 -31.78 23.07 -37.33
C ARG A 135 -33.21 23.30 -37.82
N TYR A 136 -34.19 23.13 -36.95
CA TYR A 136 -35.60 23.36 -37.30
C TYR A 136 -35.90 24.85 -37.51
N HIS A 137 -35.22 25.72 -36.75
CA HIS A 137 -35.36 27.17 -36.86
C HIS A 137 -34.42 27.80 -37.91
N ASP A 138 -33.70 27.02 -38.72
CA ASP A 138 -32.87 27.52 -39.81
C ASP A 138 -33.73 27.65 -41.09
N PRO A 139 -34.23 28.85 -41.46
CA PRO A 139 -35.15 29.02 -42.59
C PRO A 139 -34.47 28.90 -43.96
N ALA A 140 -33.20 28.52 -44.04
CA ALA A 140 -32.39 28.55 -45.26
C ALA A 140 -32.35 27.21 -46.04
N LYS A 141 -33.41 26.39 -45.95
CA LYS A 141 -33.60 25.22 -46.84
C LYS A 141 -35.06 25.05 -47.24
N VAL A 142 -35.52 25.94 -48.12
CA VAL A 142 -36.56 25.67 -49.15
C VAL A 142 -35.88 25.80 -50.50
#